data_AF-A0A1V2QWI5-F1
#
_entry.id   AF-A0A1V2QWI5-F1
#
_cell.length_a   1.000
_cell.length_b   1.000
_cell.length_c   1.000
_cell.angle_alpha   90.00
_cell.angle_beta   90.00
_cell.angle_gamma   90.00
#
_symmetry.space_group_name_H-M   'P 1'
#
loop_
_entity.id
_entity.type
_entity.pdbx_description
1 polymer ?
#
loop_
_entity_poly.entity_id
_entity_poly.type
_entity_poly.pdbx_seq_one_letter_code
_entity_poly.pdbx_strand_id
1 'polypeptide(L)'
;MTIRRAVERTGTTHWQQTTPARFIYTSQEFGVSSVFQETKAVVLGAYFGGLVFAETAAGSKRYRAEISSVPKGDERALCVDWVDQISATEVYHHRLYVPRAEVSETQDAQWTRTQEARWGISFAALAPASGTTLAVWLTDDPAVLLAAPGGGTLAIEENTK
;
A
#
# COMPACT_ATOMS: atom_id res chain seq x y z
N MET A 1 -4.43 11.02 -0.79
CA MET A 1 -3.64 9.82 -0.47
C MET A 1 -2.48 10.22 0.40
N THR A 2 -2.14 9.40 1.38
CA THR A 2 -1.03 9.63 2.31
C THR A 2 -0.10 8.41 2.28
N ILE A 3 1.19 8.64 2.08
CA ILE A 3 2.23 7.62 2.16
C ILE A 3 2.98 7.84 3.47
N ARG A 4 3.10 6.80 4.31
CA ARG A 4 3.86 6.84 5.56
C ARG A 4 4.96 5.78 5.58
N ARG A 5 6.13 6.14 6.09
CA ARG A 5 7.22 5.23 6.43
C ARG A 5 7.68 5.52 7.84
N ALA A 6 7.65 4.52 8.71
CA ALA A 6 8.15 4.61 10.08
C ALA A 6 9.30 3.62 10.28
N VAL A 7 10.38 4.07 10.93
CA VAL A 7 11.52 3.22 11.27
C VAL A 7 11.92 3.51 12.70
N GLU A 8 11.80 2.51 13.56
CA GLU A 8 12.15 2.62 14.97
C GLU A 8 13.55 2.06 15.23
N ARG A 9 14.36 2.81 15.97
CA ARG A 9 15.72 2.44 16.35
C ARG A 9 15.89 2.60 17.84
N THR A 10 16.29 1.53 18.51
CA THR A 10 16.66 1.59 19.93
C THR A 10 18.18 1.60 20.03
N GLY A 11 18.74 2.64 20.63
CA GLY A 11 20.15 2.70 20.99
C GLY A 11 20.38 2.10 22.37
N THR A 12 21.36 1.20 22.50
CA THR A 12 21.86 0.80 23.83
C THR A 12 22.60 1.96 24.47
N THR A 13 22.23 2.34 25.69
CA THR A 13 22.99 3.28 26.52
C THR A 13 24.36 2.68 26.85
N HIS A 14 25.42 3.24 26.26
CA HIS A 14 26.80 2.84 26.55
C HIS A 14 27.56 4.04 27.14
N TRP A 15 28.22 3.84 28.28
CA TRP A 15 28.89 4.90 29.04
C TRP A 15 30.32 5.21 28.57
N GLN A 16 30.86 4.44 27.60
CA GLN A 16 32.22 4.62 27.11
C GLN A 16 32.24 5.30 25.73
N GLN A 17 32.85 6.48 25.65
CA GLN A 17 32.85 7.39 24.50
C GLN A 17 33.76 6.99 23.30
N THR A 18 34.28 5.76 23.21
CA THR A 18 35.34 5.44 22.23
C THR A 18 35.01 4.43 21.15
N THR A 19 33.80 3.86 21.12
CA THR A 19 33.38 2.95 20.05
C THR A 19 31.95 3.23 19.59
N PRO A 20 31.65 3.13 18.28
CA PRO A 20 30.33 3.48 17.75
C PRO A 20 29.24 2.59 18.37
N ALA A 21 28.20 3.25 18.91
CA ALA A 21 27.04 2.57 19.48
C ALA A 21 26.26 1.87 18.36
N ARG A 22 26.03 0.56 18.52
CA ARG A 22 25.22 -0.22 17.57
C ARG A 22 23.76 0.18 17.69
N PHE A 23 23.14 0.59 16.58
CA PHE A 23 21.69 0.77 16.49
C PHE A 23 21.04 -0.55 16.11
N ILE A 24 20.04 -0.97 16.88
CA ILE A 24 19.19 -2.10 16.53
C ILE A 24 17.93 -1.52 15.88
N TYR A 25 17.64 -1.96 14.66
CA TYR A 25 16.37 -1.68 14.01
C TYR A 25 15.30 -2.55 14.66
N THR A 26 14.32 -1.93 15.31
CA THR A 26 13.28 -2.64 16.08
C THR A 26 12.04 -2.89 15.22
N SER A 27 11.66 -1.92 14.38
CA SER A 27 10.54 -2.06 13.45
C SER A 27 10.75 -1.18 12.21
N GLN A 28 10.27 -1.65 11.07
CA GLN A 28 10.13 -0.88 9.84
C GLN A 28 8.72 -1.11 9.31
N GLU A 29 7.95 -0.02 9.19
CA GLU A 29 6.59 -0.06 8.67
C GLU A 29 6.48 0.89 7.46
N PHE A 30 5.77 0.41 6.44
CA PHE A 30 5.39 1.21 5.29
C PHE A 30 3.88 1.06 5.08
N GLY A 31 3.17 2.19 4.98
CA GLY A 31 1.73 2.19 4.82
C GLY A 31 1.26 3.25 3.83
N VAL A 32 0.16 2.94 3.15
CA VAL A 32 -0.51 3.84 2.22
C VAL A 32 -1.97 3.96 2.62
N SER A 33 -2.44 5.17 2.86
CA SER A 33 -3.85 5.44 3.19
C SER A 33 -4.51 6.26 2.08
N SER A 34 -5.71 5.87 1.69
CA SER A 34 -6.49 6.57 0.67
C SER A 34 -7.97 6.61 1.04
N VAL A 35 -8.68 7.61 0.51
CA VAL A 35 -10.13 7.74 0.65
C VAL A 35 -10.75 7.63 -0.72
N PHE A 36 -11.54 6.58 -0.94
CA PHE A 36 -12.27 6.39 -2.19
C PHE A 36 -13.65 7.03 -2.10
N GLN A 37 -14.02 7.82 -3.11
CA GLN A 37 -15.33 8.48 -3.17
C GLN A 37 -16.38 7.62 -3.91
N GLU A 38 -15.94 6.63 -4.67
CA GLU A 38 -16.81 5.81 -5.49
C GLU A 38 -17.18 4.50 -4.81
N THR A 39 -18.47 4.17 -4.81
CA THR A 39 -18.99 2.91 -4.26
C THR A 39 -18.99 1.83 -5.33
N LYS A 40 -17.83 1.20 -5.55
CA LYS A 40 -17.65 0.08 -6.47
C LYS A 40 -17.50 -1.25 -5.72
N ALA A 41 -17.88 -2.35 -6.37
CA ALA A 41 -17.73 -3.69 -5.83
C ALA A 41 -16.29 -3.99 -5.37
N VAL A 42 -15.28 -3.52 -6.11
CA VAL A 42 -13.86 -3.70 -5.76
C VAL A 42 -13.47 -2.91 -4.50
N VAL A 43 -13.99 -1.69 -4.33
CA VAL A 43 -13.73 -0.84 -3.16
C VAL A 43 -14.40 -1.43 -1.92
N LEU A 44 -15.67 -1.84 -2.04
CA LEU A 44 -16.40 -2.53 -0.97
C LEU A 44 -15.76 -3.88 -0.63
N GLY A 45 -15.26 -4.59 -1.64
CA GLY A 45 -14.47 -5.81 -1.48
C GLY A 45 -13.24 -5.60 -0.60
N ALA A 46 -12.45 -4.56 -0.88
CA ALA A 46 -11.28 -4.22 -0.06
C ALA A 46 -11.68 -3.70 1.33
N TYR A 47 -12.71 -2.86 1.43
CA TYR A 47 -13.16 -2.28 2.69
C TYR A 47 -13.73 -3.33 3.67
N PHE A 48 -14.46 -4.33 3.17
CA PHE A 48 -15.06 -5.38 4.02
C PHE A 48 -14.23 -6.68 4.07
N GLY A 49 -12.94 -6.64 3.71
CA GLY A 49 -12.04 -7.79 3.91
C GLY A 49 -12.26 -8.97 2.95
N GLY A 50 -12.41 -8.68 1.65
CA GLY A 50 -12.55 -9.70 0.60
C GLY A 50 -13.99 -10.03 0.23
N LEU A 51 -14.90 -9.07 0.35
CA LEU A 51 -16.31 -9.23 0.02
C LEU A 51 -16.51 -9.46 -1.49
N VAL A 52 -17.28 -10.49 -1.83
CA VAL A 52 -17.56 -10.89 -3.22
C VAL A 52 -19.06 -10.73 -3.51
N PHE A 53 -19.37 -10.01 -4.58
CA PHE A 53 -20.73 -9.86 -5.07
C PHE A 53 -21.07 -11.04 -5.99
N ALA A 54 -21.98 -11.90 -5.54
CA ALA A 54 -22.54 -12.98 -6.33
C ALA A 54 -23.92 -12.57 -6.89
N GLU A 55 -24.22 -12.97 -8.11
CA GLU A 55 -25.54 -12.72 -8.69
C GLU A 55 -26.58 -13.66 -8.03
N THR A 56 -27.75 -13.13 -7.63
CA THR A 56 -28.80 -13.92 -6.96
C THR A 56 -29.40 -15.00 -7.87
N ALA A 57 -29.40 -14.75 -9.18
CA ALA A 57 -29.77 -15.70 -10.22
C ALA A 57 -29.13 -15.24 -11.54
N ALA A 58 -28.70 -16.18 -12.39
CA ALA A 58 -28.01 -15.86 -13.64
C ALA A 58 -28.81 -14.87 -14.51
N GLY A 59 -28.21 -13.73 -14.84
CA GLY A 59 -28.80 -12.68 -15.68
C GLY A 59 -29.82 -11.77 -14.99
N SER A 60 -30.03 -11.91 -13.67
CA SER A 60 -30.96 -11.09 -12.89
C SER A 60 -30.46 -9.66 -12.61
N LYS A 61 -29.16 -9.37 -12.79
CA LYS A 61 -28.49 -8.11 -12.42
C LYS A 61 -28.67 -7.71 -10.95
N ARG A 62 -29.09 -8.65 -10.10
CA ARG A 62 -29.22 -8.48 -8.65
C ARG A 62 -28.04 -9.13 -7.99
N TYR A 63 -27.27 -8.34 -7.25
CA TYR A 63 -26.06 -8.82 -6.59
C TYR A 63 -26.29 -8.89 -5.09
N ARG A 64 -25.84 -10.00 -4.50
CA ARG A 64 -25.77 -10.21 -3.05
C ARG A 64 -24.32 -10.40 -2.67
N ALA A 65 -23.92 -9.77 -1.59
CA ALA A 65 -22.65 -10.05 -0.95
C ALA A 65 -22.90 -10.33 0.53
N GLU A 66 -22.21 -11.35 1.05
CA GLU A 66 -22.34 -11.79 2.43
C GLU A 66 -21.09 -11.36 3.19
N ILE A 67 -21.29 -10.69 4.32
CA ILE A 67 -20.20 -10.31 5.22
C ILE A 67 -19.99 -11.46 6.19
N SER A 68 -18.82 -12.08 6.12
CA SER A 68 -18.45 -13.16 7.05
C SER A 68 -18.26 -12.62 8.46
N SER A 69 -18.67 -13.38 9.47
CA SER A 69 -18.36 -13.10 10.88
C SER A 69 -16.94 -13.50 11.26
N VAL A 70 -16.25 -14.26 10.41
CA VAL A 70 -14.86 -14.69 10.62
C VAL A 70 -13.93 -13.57 10.16
N PRO A 71 -13.06 -13.02 11.04
CA PRO A 71 -12.05 -12.05 10.65
C PRO A 71 -11.12 -12.67 9.61
N LYS A 72 -10.98 -12.00 8.46
CA LYS A 72 -10.09 -12.43 7.38
C LYS A 72 -9.24 -11.23 6.95
N GLY A 73 -7.92 -11.43 6.94
CA GLY A 73 -7.00 -10.48 6.33
C GLY A 73 -7.15 -10.50 4.80
N ASP A 74 -7.15 -9.32 4.18
CA ASP A 74 -7.25 -9.17 2.73
C ASP A 74 -5.92 -8.65 2.19
N GLU A 75 -5.16 -9.56 1.55
CA GLU A 75 -3.87 -9.26 0.93
C GLU A 75 -4.07 -8.89 -0.54
N ARG A 76 -3.52 -7.74 -0.93
CA ARG A 76 -3.62 -7.19 -2.29
C ARG A 76 -2.28 -6.59 -2.73
N ALA A 77 -2.03 -6.61 -4.02
CA ALA A 77 -1.02 -5.75 -4.63
C ALA A 77 -1.60 -4.34 -4.79
N LEU A 78 -0.84 -3.32 -4.42
CA LEU A 78 -1.23 -1.92 -4.56
C LEU A 78 -0.31 -1.23 -5.57
N CYS A 79 -0.91 -0.52 -6.51
CA CYS A 79 -0.22 0.38 -7.41
C CYS A 79 -0.83 1.77 -7.25
N VAL A 80 0.02 2.77 -7.05
CA VAL A 80 -0.41 4.17 -7.05
C VAL A 80 0.33 4.88 -8.15
N ASP A 81 -0.43 5.34 -9.12
CA ASP A 81 0.08 6.15 -10.22
C ASP A 81 -0.39 7.59 -10.03
N TRP A 82 0.53 8.53 -10.21
CA TRP A 82 0.19 9.95 -10.30
C TRP A 82 1.10 10.66 -11.29
N VAL A 83 0.65 11.83 -11.72
CA VAL A 83 1.37 12.67 -12.66
C VAL A 83 1.78 13.93 -11.93
N ASP A 84 3.06 14.29 -12.03
CA ASP A 84 3.59 15.56 -11.55
C ASP A 84 3.87 16.46 -12.76
N GLN A 85 3.27 17.64 -12.77
CA GLN A 85 3.44 18.62 -13.83
C GLN A 85 4.23 19.81 -13.27
N ILE A 86 5.53 19.83 -13.55
CA ILE A 86 6.43 20.91 -13.09
C ILE A 86 6.30 22.14 -14.00
N SER A 87 6.06 21.93 -15.29
CA SER A 87 5.84 23.01 -16.26
C SER A 87 4.88 22.59 -17.38
N ALA A 88 4.53 23.49 -18.30
CA ALA A 88 3.70 23.15 -19.46
C ALA A 88 4.35 22.12 -20.42
N THR A 89 5.67 21.93 -20.32
CA THR A 89 6.46 21.06 -21.19
C THR A 89 7.08 19.87 -20.46
N GLU A 90 6.98 19.82 -19.13
CA GLU A 90 7.65 18.82 -18.31
C GLU A 90 6.62 18.13 -17.41
N VAL A 91 6.35 16.88 -17.75
CA VAL A 91 5.35 16.02 -17.11
C VAL A 91 6.05 14.73 -16.72
N TYR A 92 6.08 14.43 -15.42
CA TYR A 92 6.66 13.22 -14.86
C TYR A 92 5.55 12.25 -14.45
N HIS A 93 5.68 11.00 -14.87
CA HIS A 93 4.78 9.93 -14.46
C HIS A 93 5.41 9.14 -13.32
N HIS A 94 4.78 9.18 -12.15
CA HIS A 94 5.23 8.45 -10.97
C HIS A 94 4.36 7.24 -10.73
N ARG A 95 5.00 6.13 -10.37
CA ARG A 95 4.34 4.88 -9.97
C ARG A 95 4.98 4.33 -8.70
N LEU A 96 4.17 4.19 -7.65
CA LEU A 96 4.53 3.43 -6.46
C LEU A 96 3.85 2.06 -6.53
N TYR A 97 4.65 1.00 -6.61
CA TYR A 97 4.19 -0.38 -6.61
C TYR A 97 4.53 -1.07 -5.29
N VAL A 98 3.52 -1.64 -4.63
CA VAL A 98 3.63 -2.44 -3.40
C VAL A 98 3.13 -3.85 -3.72
N PRO A 99 4.04 -4.85 -3.84
CA PRO A 99 3.66 -6.19 -4.28
C PRO A 99 2.71 -6.93 -3.33
N ARG A 100 2.89 -6.73 -2.02
CA ARG A 100 2.06 -7.34 -0.97
C ARG A 100 1.66 -6.27 0.04
N ALA A 101 0.38 -5.99 0.13
CA ALA A 101 -0.18 -5.08 1.11
C ALA A 101 -1.44 -5.69 1.73
N GLU A 102 -1.56 -5.59 3.04
CA GLU A 102 -2.78 -5.98 3.75
C GLU A 102 -3.61 -4.75 4.06
N VAL A 103 -4.93 -4.88 3.94
CA VAL A 103 -5.85 -3.86 4.45
C VAL A 103 -5.78 -3.86 5.97
N SER A 104 -5.11 -2.85 6.54
CA SER A 104 -4.78 -2.82 7.98
C SER A 104 -5.86 -2.12 8.81
N GLU A 105 -6.42 -1.04 8.28
CA GLU A 105 -7.41 -0.22 8.97
C GLU A 105 -8.41 0.36 7.98
N THR A 106 -9.67 0.39 8.38
CA THR A 106 -10.75 1.05 7.65
C THR A 106 -11.29 2.17 8.52
N GLN A 107 -11.29 3.39 8.00
CA GLN A 107 -11.94 4.52 8.67
C GLN A 107 -13.45 4.40 8.49
N ASP A 108 -14.20 4.92 9.47
CA ASP A 108 -15.66 4.93 9.41
C ASP A 108 -16.17 5.58 8.13
N ALA A 109 -16.96 4.80 7.37
CA ALA A 109 -17.64 5.31 6.19
C ALA A 109 -18.72 6.32 6.59
N GLN A 110 -18.58 7.55 6.09
CA GLN A 110 -19.56 8.61 6.32
C GLN A 110 -20.45 8.79 5.09
N TRP A 111 -21.77 8.68 5.31
CA TRP A 111 -22.78 8.97 4.30
C TRP A 111 -23.65 10.12 4.80
N THR A 112 -23.64 11.22 4.05
CA THR A 112 -24.54 12.34 4.30
C THR A 112 -25.28 12.66 3.02
N ARG A 113 -26.45 13.27 3.11
CA ARG A 113 -27.25 13.62 1.92
C ARG A 113 -26.53 14.61 0.99
N THR A 114 -25.59 15.38 1.53
CA THR A 114 -24.90 16.47 0.85
C THR A 114 -23.48 16.11 0.41
N GLN A 115 -22.95 14.97 0.82
CA GLN A 115 -21.59 14.54 0.48
C GLN A 115 -21.60 13.13 -0.10
N GLU A 116 -20.66 12.90 -0.99
CA GLU A 116 -20.40 11.56 -1.54
C GLU A 116 -19.93 10.59 -0.45
N ALA A 117 -20.12 9.29 -0.71
CA ALA A 117 -19.66 8.25 0.18
C ALA A 117 -18.13 8.23 0.23
N ARG A 118 -17.56 8.38 1.43
CA ARG A 118 -16.11 8.33 1.63
C ARG A 118 -15.71 7.01 2.28
N TRP A 119 -14.84 6.28 1.61
CA TRP A 119 -14.31 5.00 2.04
C TRP A 119 -12.83 5.14 2.36
N GLY A 120 -12.50 5.40 3.62
CA GLY A 120 -11.11 5.48 4.07
C GLY A 120 -10.53 4.09 4.27
N ILE A 121 -9.49 3.74 3.50
CA ILE A 121 -8.80 2.45 3.56
C ILE A 121 -7.30 2.70 3.74
N SER A 122 -6.70 2.02 4.71
CA SER A 122 -5.27 1.99 4.94
C SER A 122 -4.71 0.61 4.58
N PHE A 123 -3.59 0.63 3.88
CA PHE A 123 -2.84 -0.54 3.47
C PHE A 123 -1.50 -0.54 4.21
N ALA A 124 -1.14 -1.65 4.83
CA ALA A 124 0.19 -1.89 5.37
C ALA A 124 0.96 -2.82 4.43
N ALA A 125 2.16 -2.43 4.03
CA ALA A 125 2.99 -3.29 3.19
C ALA A 125 3.52 -4.48 4.01
N LEU A 126 3.31 -5.68 3.48
CA LEU A 126 3.82 -6.90 4.06
C LEU A 126 5.16 -7.25 3.44
N ALA A 127 6.05 -7.83 4.26
CA ALA A 127 7.32 -8.33 3.77
C ALA A 127 7.08 -9.37 2.65
N PRO A 128 7.89 -9.34 1.56
CA PRO A 128 7.77 -10.33 0.50
C PRO A 128 8.07 -11.73 1.04
N ALA A 129 7.41 -12.75 0.49
CA ALA A 129 7.69 -14.15 0.84
C ALA A 129 9.13 -14.57 0.46
N SER A 130 9.73 -13.88 -0.52
CA SER A 130 11.12 -14.03 -0.93
C SER A 130 11.67 -12.70 -1.45
N GLY A 131 12.87 -12.30 -1.03
CA GLY A 131 13.53 -11.05 -1.41
C GLY A 131 13.54 -9.99 -0.31
N THR A 132 14.11 -8.82 -0.59
CA THR A 132 14.28 -7.70 0.38
C THR A 132 13.49 -6.45 0.00
N THR A 133 12.84 -6.44 -1.16
CA THR A 133 12.18 -5.26 -1.72
C THR A 133 10.73 -5.17 -1.22
N LEU A 134 10.44 -4.16 -0.39
CA LEU A 134 9.12 -3.92 0.19
C LEU A 134 8.17 -3.17 -0.75
N ALA A 135 8.68 -2.18 -1.47
CA ALA A 135 7.95 -1.38 -2.44
C ALA A 135 8.93 -0.81 -3.47
N VAL A 136 8.45 -0.51 -4.67
CA VAL A 136 9.23 0.06 -5.77
C VAL A 136 8.62 1.39 -6.16
N TRP A 137 9.46 2.42 -6.24
CA TRP A 137 9.08 3.73 -6.78
C TRP A 137 9.71 3.90 -8.15
N LEU A 138 8.90 4.20 -9.15
CA LEU A 138 9.29 4.36 -10.55
C LEU A 138 8.91 5.75 -11.04
N THR A 139 9.74 6.31 -11.91
CA THR A 139 9.49 7.57 -12.63
C THR A 139 9.82 7.36 -14.11
N ASP A 140 8.91 7.76 -15.00
CA ASP A 140 9.07 7.73 -16.47
C ASP A 140 9.58 6.41 -17.05
N ASP A 141 9.06 5.28 -16.57
CA ASP A 141 9.50 3.94 -17.00
C ASP A 141 8.60 3.34 -18.10
N PRO A 142 9.06 3.22 -19.36
CA PRO A 142 8.32 2.54 -20.43
C PRO A 142 8.36 0.99 -20.32
N ALA A 143 9.23 0.39 -19.51
CA ALA A 143 9.52 -1.04 -19.53
C ALA A 143 8.66 -1.92 -18.61
N VAL A 144 8.08 -1.36 -17.53
CA VAL A 144 7.26 -2.15 -16.56
C VAL A 144 5.80 -2.34 -17.01
N LEU A 145 5.37 -1.74 -18.14
CA LEU A 145 4.04 -1.98 -18.71
C LEU A 145 3.86 -3.41 -19.29
N LEU A 146 4.91 -4.24 -19.33
CA LEU A 146 4.91 -5.58 -19.95
C LEU A 146 5.42 -6.72 -19.06
N ALA A 147 5.96 -6.46 -17.86
CA ALA A 147 6.47 -7.51 -16.98
C ALA A 147 6.27 -7.17 -15.50
N ALA A 148 5.78 -8.15 -14.72
CA ALA A 148 5.74 -8.04 -13.26
C ALA A 148 7.18 -7.81 -12.73
N PRO A 149 7.40 -6.86 -11.80
CA PRO A 149 8.74 -6.58 -11.30
C PRO A 149 9.28 -7.83 -10.59
N GLY A 150 10.28 -8.46 -11.22
CA GLY A 150 11.03 -9.56 -10.63
C GLY A 150 11.78 -9.07 -9.40
N GLY A 151 11.88 -9.92 -8.37
CA GLY A 151 12.51 -9.64 -7.08
C GLY A 151 14.00 -9.37 -7.16
N GLY A 152 14.39 -8.26 -7.80
CA GLY A 152 15.74 -7.74 -7.83
C GLY A 152 16.16 -7.31 -6.44
N THR A 153 17.26 -7.90 -5.97
CA THR A 153 17.93 -7.52 -4.74
C THR A 153 18.46 -6.09 -4.90
N LEU A 154 18.04 -5.18 -4.02
CA LEU A 154 18.63 -3.86 -3.94
C LEU A 154 20.09 -4.02 -3.49
N ALA A 155 21.05 -3.82 -4.41
CA ALA A 155 22.46 -3.74 -4.07
C ALA A 155 22.65 -2.45 -3.25
N ILE A 156 23.02 -2.62 -1.98
CA ILE A 156 23.42 -1.51 -1.11
C ILE A 156 24.83 -1.13 -1.55
N GLU A 157 24.99 -0.05 -2.32
CA GLU A 157 26.31 0.53 -2.52
C GLU A 157 26.78 1.16 -1.20
N GLU A 158 27.67 0.44 -0.52
CA GLU A 158 28.34 0.90 0.68
C GLU A 158 29.33 2.01 0.28
N ASN A 159 28.88 3.26 0.38
CA ASN A 159 29.69 4.42 0.03
C ASN A 159 30.80 4.58 1.09
N THR A 160 31.94 3.96 0.82
CA THR A 160 33.13 4.03 1.65
C THR A 160 33.80 5.38 1.40
N LYS A 161 33.81 6.25 2.41
CA LYS A 161 34.78 7.33 2.57
C LYS A 161 35.43 7.22 3.94
#